data_AF-A0A9N8JCF3-F1
#
_entry.id   AF-A0A9N8JCF3-F1
#
_cell.length_a   1.000
_cell.length_b   1.000
_cell.length_c   1.000
_cell.angle_alpha   90.00
_cell.angle_beta   90.00
_cell.angle_gamma   90.00
#
_symmetry.space_group_name_H-M   'P 1'
#
loop_
_entity.id
_entity.type
_entity.pdbx_description
1 polymer ?
#
loop_
_entity_poly.entity_id
_entity_poly.type
_entity_poly.pdbx_seq_one_letter_code
_entity_poly.pdbx_strand_id
1 'polypeptide(L)'
;MAEAYTGDRSSYHYQYSIPVAQHGADVSGYFGPAAPTQGPEFERAFMSIWGQFVVNSNPSIPSNIAGAGGQAAVNYPRFNVWNPVQVNLNQTGGHEVYGPIGVNGINATVYQGPGLTNDFEVVNAYDWEGGRGYRCDFWRAVAKIVPE
;
A
#
# COMPACT_ATOMS: atom_id res chain seq x y z
N MET A 1 2.79 11.76 -9.92
CA MET A 1 1.35 12.11 -10.01
C MET A 1 0.85 12.75 -8.71
N ALA A 2 1.06 12.13 -7.54
CA ALA A 2 0.69 12.74 -6.24
C ALA A 2 1.37 14.10 -5.98
N GLU A 3 2.63 14.26 -6.40
CA GLU A 3 3.37 15.52 -6.25
C GLU A 3 2.68 16.74 -6.86
N ALA A 4 1.95 16.58 -7.97
CA ALA A 4 1.22 17.66 -8.64
C ALA A 4 0.07 18.21 -7.79
N TYR A 5 -0.33 17.49 -6.73
CA TYR A 5 -1.33 17.90 -5.76
C TYR A 5 -0.72 18.50 -4.49
N THR A 6 0.60 18.77 -4.47
CA THR A 6 1.23 19.51 -3.37
C THR A 6 0.75 20.97 -3.37
N GLY A 7 0.34 21.50 -2.21
CA GLY A 7 -0.13 22.89 -2.04
C GLY A 7 -1.51 22.96 -1.41
N ASP A 8 -2.47 23.60 -2.08
CA ASP A 8 -3.82 23.81 -1.55
C ASP A 8 -4.73 22.58 -1.62
N ARG A 9 -4.29 21.49 -2.27
CA ARG A 9 -5.03 20.23 -2.38
C ARG A 9 -4.46 19.14 -1.49
N SER A 10 -5.32 18.32 -0.90
CA SER A 10 -4.87 17.15 -0.13
C SER A 10 -4.54 15.97 -1.05
N SER A 11 -3.44 15.29 -0.76
CA SER A 11 -3.08 14.03 -1.39
C SER A 11 -2.59 13.06 -0.34
N TYR A 12 -2.83 11.78 -0.56
CA TYR A 12 -2.44 10.70 0.34
C TYR A 12 -1.85 9.59 -0.52
N HIS A 13 -0.86 8.88 0.02
CA HIS A 13 -0.14 7.87 -0.74
C HIS A 13 -0.11 6.56 0.05
N TYR A 14 -0.30 5.45 -0.64
CA TYR A 14 -0.12 4.11 -0.09
C TYR A 14 0.83 3.31 -0.98
N GLN A 15 1.49 2.34 -0.38
CA GLN A 15 2.11 1.21 -1.06
C GLN A 15 1.40 -0.05 -0.61
N TYR A 16 1.02 -0.92 -1.53
CA TYR A 16 0.55 -2.26 -1.20
C TYR A 16 1.73 -3.23 -1.21
N SER A 17 1.98 -3.92 -0.11
CA SER A 17 3.17 -4.77 0.05
C SER A 17 2.91 -6.20 0.49
N ILE A 18 1.65 -6.64 0.59
CA ILE A 18 1.35 -8.05 0.84
C ILE A 18 1.81 -8.88 -0.38
N PRO A 19 2.75 -9.83 -0.19
CA PRO A 19 3.21 -10.69 -1.28
C PRO A 19 2.04 -11.50 -1.87
N VAL A 20 1.95 -11.65 -3.18
CA VAL A 20 2.97 -11.39 -4.22
C VAL A 20 2.98 -9.98 -4.82
N ALA A 21 2.14 -9.07 -4.31
CA ALA A 21 2.07 -7.65 -4.69
C ALA A 21 2.18 -7.34 -6.21
N GLN A 22 1.63 -8.21 -7.07
CA GLN A 22 1.58 -7.95 -8.51
C GLN A 22 0.67 -6.75 -8.82
N HIS A 23 0.79 -6.22 -10.04
CA HIS A 23 -0.12 -5.18 -10.52
C HIS A 23 -1.59 -5.63 -10.39
N GLY A 24 -2.39 -4.85 -9.65
CA GLY A 24 -3.81 -5.12 -9.39
C GLY A 24 -4.07 -6.09 -8.23
N ALA A 25 -3.04 -6.60 -7.53
CA ALA A 25 -3.22 -7.51 -6.39
C ALA A 25 -3.87 -6.82 -5.17
N ASP A 26 -3.85 -5.49 -5.12
CA ASP A 26 -4.50 -4.69 -4.08
C ASP A 26 -6.02 -4.61 -4.26
N VAL A 27 -6.52 -4.74 -5.49
CA VAL A 27 -7.95 -4.61 -5.85
C VAL A 27 -8.84 -5.51 -5.00
N SER A 28 -8.45 -6.77 -4.81
CA SER A 28 -9.20 -7.72 -3.99
C SER A 28 -9.29 -7.29 -2.53
N GLY A 29 -8.31 -6.53 -2.02
CA GLY A 29 -8.28 -6.08 -0.62
C GLY A 29 -9.30 -5.00 -0.29
N TYR A 30 -9.81 -4.26 -1.28
CA TYR A 30 -10.80 -3.20 -1.06
C TYR A 30 -12.11 -3.36 -1.85
N PHE A 31 -12.15 -4.18 -2.90
CA PHE A 31 -13.40 -4.56 -3.59
C PHE A 31 -13.88 -5.97 -3.26
N GLY A 32 -13.00 -6.84 -2.75
CA GLY A 32 -13.30 -8.26 -2.53
C GLY A 32 -13.45 -9.07 -3.82
N PRO A 33 -13.56 -10.41 -3.69
CA PRO A 33 -13.28 -11.18 -2.47
C PRO A 33 -11.78 -11.22 -2.15
N ALA A 34 -11.43 -11.39 -0.86
CA ALA A 34 -10.06 -11.50 -0.38
C ALA A 34 -9.22 -12.53 -1.16
N ALA A 35 -7.97 -12.18 -1.44
CA ALA A 35 -6.97 -13.17 -1.79
C ALA A 35 -6.60 -14.02 -0.56
N PRO A 36 -6.13 -15.27 -0.72
CA PRO A 36 -5.71 -16.11 0.40
C PRO A 36 -4.61 -15.51 1.30
N THR A 37 -3.84 -14.56 0.76
CA THR A 37 -2.77 -13.82 1.45
C THR A 37 -3.29 -12.56 2.16
N GLN A 38 -4.56 -12.20 2.00
CA GLN A 38 -5.21 -11.04 2.63
C GLN A 38 -6.04 -11.52 3.82
N GLY A 39 -5.65 -11.10 5.02
CA GLY A 39 -6.39 -11.39 6.25
C GLY A 39 -7.66 -10.54 6.38
N PRO A 40 -8.67 -11.00 7.14
CA PRO A 40 -9.92 -10.26 7.31
C PRO A 40 -9.76 -8.91 8.02
N GLU A 41 -8.76 -8.78 8.91
CA GLU A 41 -8.42 -7.51 9.56
C GLU A 41 -7.89 -6.48 8.53
N PHE A 42 -7.10 -6.95 7.57
CA PHE A 42 -6.56 -6.11 6.50
C PHE A 42 -7.63 -5.63 5.56
N GLU A 43 -8.49 -6.52 5.06
CA GLU A 43 -9.61 -6.13 4.19
C GLU A 43 -10.49 -5.09 4.88
N ARG A 44 -10.85 -5.35 6.15
CA ARG A 44 -11.65 -4.40 6.92
C ARG A 44 -10.98 -3.03 7.02
N ALA A 45 -9.69 -2.98 7.33
CA ALA A 45 -8.96 -1.72 7.40
C ALA A 45 -8.86 -1.04 6.03
N PHE A 46 -8.54 -1.78 4.97
CA PHE A 46 -8.31 -1.23 3.64
C PHE A 46 -9.60 -0.72 2.98
N MET A 47 -10.70 -1.48 3.08
CA MET A 47 -12.03 -1.02 2.68
C MET A 47 -12.43 0.25 3.45
N SER A 48 -12.11 0.32 4.74
CA SER A 48 -12.41 1.49 5.57
C SER A 48 -11.58 2.72 5.19
N ILE A 49 -10.30 2.54 4.84
CA ILE A 49 -9.42 3.62 4.34
C ILE A 49 -10.03 4.24 3.09
N TRP A 50 -10.43 3.42 2.12
CA TRP A 50 -11.09 3.89 0.91
C TRP A 50 -12.44 4.54 1.20
N GLY A 51 -13.27 3.93 2.05
CA GLY A 51 -14.57 4.49 2.43
C GLY A 51 -14.44 5.86 3.11
N GLN A 52 -13.49 6.03 4.02
CA GLN A 52 -13.21 7.30 4.68
C GLN A 52 -12.71 8.35 3.68
N PHE A 53 -11.81 7.97 2.77
CA PHE A 53 -11.35 8.90 1.73
C PHE A 53 -12.51 9.37 0.83
N VAL A 54 -13.36 8.47 0.37
CA VAL A 54 -14.49 8.80 -0.51
C VAL A 54 -15.51 9.72 0.19
N VAL A 55 -15.85 9.43 1.45
CA VAL A 55 -16.90 10.16 2.16
C VAL A 55 -16.38 11.46 2.77
N ASN A 56 -15.15 11.45 3.29
CA ASN A 56 -14.62 12.53 4.14
C ASN A 56 -13.39 13.23 3.55
N SER A 57 -12.93 12.85 2.34
CA SER A 57 -11.67 13.36 1.75
C SER A 57 -10.43 13.14 2.64
N ASN A 58 -10.51 12.17 3.57
CA ASN A 58 -9.47 11.82 4.52
C ASN A 58 -9.47 10.30 4.74
N PRO A 59 -8.37 9.58 4.44
CA PRO A 59 -8.31 8.12 4.56
C PRO A 59 -8.14 7.59 6.01
N SER A 60 -8.07 8.47 7.01
CA SER A 60 -7.87 8.08 8.40
C SER A 60 -9.02 7.22 8.94
N ILE A 61 -8.69 6.09 9.56
CA ILE A 61 -9.68 5.14 10.10
C ILE A 61 -9.61 5.04 11.63
N PRO A 62 -10.70 4.65 12.33
CA PRO A 62 -10.65 4.45 13.78
C PRO A 62 -9.66 3.36 14.21
N SER A 63 -9.02 3.52 15.37
CA SER A 63 -8.00 2.59 15.88
C SER A 63 -8.48 1.13 16.02
N ASN A 64 -9.74 0.93 16.41
CA ASN A 64 -10.34 -0.40 16.51
C ASN A 64 -10.64 -1.05 15.14
N ILE A 65 -10.68 -0.26 14.06
CA ILE A 65 -10.84 -0.74 12.68
C ILE A 65 -9.47 -1.04 12.08
N ALA A 66 -8.48 -0.20 12.37
CA ALA A 66 -7.10 -0.41 11.97
C ALA A 66 -6.49 -1.67 12.59
N GLY A 67 -6.83 -1.94 13.86
CA GLY A 67 -6.29 -3.05 14.63
C GLY A 67 -4.82 -2.84 15.01
N ALA A 68 -4.26 -3.75 15.81
CA ALA A 68 -3.03 -3.47 16.58
C ALA A 68 -1.82 -3.10 15.70
N GLY A 69 -1.65 -3.79 14.57
CA GLY A 69 -0.59 -3.48 13.62
C GLY A 69 -1.00 -2.49 12.52
N GLY A 70 -2.25 -2.01 12.49
CA GLY A 70 -2.71 -1.07 11.47
C GLY A 70 -2.59 0.41 11.86
N GLN A 71 -1.98 0.74 13.00
CA GLN A 71 -2.11 2.08 13.61
C GLN A 71 -1.58 3.23 12.73
N ALA A 72 -0.71 2.96 11.76
CA ALA A 72 -0.30 3.95 10.76
C ALA A 72 -1.46 4.54 9.93
N ALA A 73 -2.59 3.82 9.84
CA ALA A 73 -3.79 4.30 9.15
C ALA A 73 -4.74 5.13 10.03
N VAL A 74 -4.48 5.26 11.35
CA VAL A 74 -5.37 6.01 12.26
C VAL A 74 -5.25 7.52 12.07
N ASN A 75 -4.02 7.99 11.86
CA ASN A 75 -3.72 9.37 11.49
C ASN A 75 -3.00 9.34 10.15
N TYR A 76 -3.74 8.99 9.10
CA TYR A 76 -3.17 8.74 7.79
C TYR A 76 -2.49 10.03 7.28
N PRO A 77 -1.16 10.03 7.08
CA PRO A 77 -0.43 11.25 6.82
C PRO A 77 -0.71 11.76 5.40
N ARG A 78 -0.87 13.08 5.30
CA ARG A 78 -0.95 13.76 4.02
C ARG A 78 0.41 13.73 3.32
N PHE A 79 0.40 13.33 2.06
CA PHE A 79 1.56 13.42 1.19
C PHE A 79 1.75 14.86 0.70
N ASN A 80 3.00 15.32 0.68
CA ASN A 80 3.46 16.46 -0.11
C ASN A 80 4.96 16.31 -0.40
N VAL A 81 5.51 17.07 -1.36
CA VAL A 81 6.93 16.93 -1.75
C VAL A 81 7.94 17.25 -0.64
N TRP A 82 7.55 18.04 0.38
CA TRP A 82 8.42 18.39 1.52
C TRP A 82 8.36 17.37 2.65
N ASN A 83 7.30 16.56 2.67
CA ASN A 83 7.11 15.44 3.58
C ASN A 83 6.58 14.24 2.78
N PRO A 84 7.44 13.57 1.98
CA PRO A 84 7.04 12.58 1.00
C PRO A 84 6.77 11.22 1.66
N VAL A 85 5.80 11.15 2.56
CA VAL A 85 5.44 9.93 3.29
C VAL A 85 4.27 9.20 2.64
N GLN A 86 4.25 7.88 2.82
CA GLN A 86 3.15 6.99 2.42
C GLN A 86 2.87 5.99 3.53
N VAL A 87 1.68 5.41 3.56
CA VAL A 87 1.41 4.24 4.40
C VAL A 87 1.73 2.99 3.60
N ASN A 88 2.64 2.17 4.12
CA ASN A 88 2.90 0.83 3.64
C ASN A 88 1.81 -0.10 4.19
N LEU A 89 0.94 -0.59 3.31
CA LEU A 89 -0.13 -1.53 3.61
C LEU A 89 0.42 -2.95 3.45
N ASN A 90 0.84 -3.55 4.56
CA ASN A 90 1.40 -4.89 4.63
C ASN A 90 0.74 -5.72 5.75
N GLN A 91 1.09 -7.01 5.81
CA GLN A 91 0.67 -7.93 6.86
C GLN A 91 1.82 -8.84 7.30
N THR A 92 1.65 -9.42 8.48
CA THR A 92 2.52 -10.44 9.07
C THR A 92 1.68 -11.59 9.65
N GLY A 93 2.33 -12.62 10.17
CA GLY A 93 1.67 -13.80 10.75
C GLY A 93 1.18 -14.79 9.69
N GLY A 94 0.11 -15.51 10.00
CA GLY A 94 -0.37 -16.61 9.16
C GLY A 94 0.55 -17.83 9.20
N HIS A 95 0.51 -18.65 8.14
CA HIS A 95 1.42 -19.77 7.95
C HIS A 95 2.00 -19.79 6.53
N GLU A 96 3.20 -20.33 6.41
CA GLU A 96 3.91 -20.43 5.14
C GLU A 96 3.24 -21.42 4.18
N VAL A 97 3.07 -21.00 2.94
CA VAL A 97 2.61 -21.81 1.82
C VAL A 97 3.58 -21.60 0.66
N TYR A 98 4.22 -22.68 0.21
CA TYR A 98 5.08 -22.67 -0.98
C TYR A 98 4.29 -23.17 -2.20
N GLY A 99 4.33 -22.43 -3.29
CA GLY A 99 3.63 -22.82 -4.51
C GLY A 99 3.68 -21.77 -5.60
N PRO A 100 2.93 -21.99 -6.70
CA PRO A 100 2.81 -21.01 -7.76
C PRO A 100 2.13 -19.75 -7.27
N ILE A 101 2.71 -18.59 -7.60
CA ILE A 101 2.30 -17.26 -7.09
C ILE A 101 1.66 -16.38 -8.17
N GLY A 102 0.99 -16.98 -9.16
CA GLY A 102 0.35 -16.21 -10.24
C GLY A 102 1.32 -15.54 -11.23
N VAL A 103 2.63 -15.71 -11.05
CA VAL A 103 3.65 -15.42 -12.09
C VAL A 103 4.02 -16.72 -12.78
N ASN A 104 3.92 -16.75 -14.11
CA ASN A 104 4.19 -17.96 -14.89
C ASN A 104 5.61 -18.50 -14.63
N GLY A 105 5.69 -19.77 -14.23
CA GLY A 105 6.95 -20.45 -13.97
C GLY A 105 7.68 -20.02 -12.68
N ILE A 106 7.07 -19.21 -11.82
CA ILE A 106 7.67 -18.80 -10.55
C ILE A 106 6.86 -19.35 -9.38
N ASN A 107 7.55 -20.08 -8.51
CA ASN A 107 7.06 -20.46 -7.20
C ASN A 107 7.73 -19.59 -6.14
N ALA A 108 6.99 -19.24 -5.10
CA ALA A 108 7.54 -18.58 -3.93
C ALA A 108 6.79 -19.01 -2.67
N THR A 109 7.39 -18.71 -1.51
CA THR A 109 6.74 -18.84 -0.21
C THR A 109 5.96 -17.56 0.08
N VAL A 110 4.67 -17.72 0.42
CA VAL A 110 3.79 -16.65 0.87
C VAL A 110 3.12 -17.06 2.18
N TYR A 111 2.55 -16.10 2.91
CA TYR A 111 1.82 -16.37 4.14
C TYR A 111 0.32 -16.30 3.89
N GLN A 112 -0.41 -17.29 4.38
CA GLN A 112 -1.86 -17.41 4.18
C GLN A 112 -2.57 -17.81 5.47
N GLY A 113 -3.90 -17.71 5.44
CA GLY A 113 -4.78 -18.34 6.42
C GLY A 113 -4.84 -17.64 7.78
N PRO A 114 -5.34 -18.34 8.82
CA PRO A 114 -5.58 -17.74 10.13
C PRO A 114 -4.31 -17.20 10.77
N GLY A 115 -4.44 -16.09 11.50
CA GLY A 115 -3.33 -15.45 12.21
C GLY A 115 -2.59 -14.38 11.41
N LEU A 116 -3.00 -14.09 10.17
CA LEU A 116 -2.57 -12.88 9.46
C LEU A 116 -3.05 -11.63 10.20
N THR A 117 -2.16 -10.68 10.47
CA THR A 117 -2.44 -9.40 11.14
C THR A 117 -1.91 -8.25 10.30
N ASN A 118 -2.46 -7.05 10.48
CA ASN A 118 -1.91 -5.86 9.85
C ASN A 118 -0.48 -5.60 10.33
N ASP A 119 0.34 -5.00 9.46
CA ASP A 119 1.69 -4.52 9.75
C ASP A 119 1.93 -3.24 8.95
N PHE A 120 1.16 -2.19 9.29
CA PHE A 120 1.15 -0.93 8.57
C PHE A 120 2.17 0.03 9.15
N GLU A 121 2.95 0.64 8.26
CA GLU A 121 3.99 1.57 8.63
C GLU A 121 3.88 2.86 7.83
N VAL A 122 4.20 4.00 8.44
CA VAL A 122 4.45 5.23 7.69
C VAL A 122 5.90 5.21 7.24
N VAL A 123 6.13 5.23 5.93
CA VAL A 123 7.46 5.14 5.33
C VAL A 123 7.73 6.34 4.43
N ASN A 124 9.00 6.69 4.25
CA ASN A 124 9.41 7.71 3.29
C ASN A 124 9.30 7.16 1.87
N ALA A 125 8.35 7.66 1.09
CA ALA A 125 8.08 7.25 -0.29
C ALA A 125 9.24 7.55 -1.26
N TYR A 126 10.09 8.54 -0.94
CA TYR A 126 11.24 8.90 -1.77
C TYR A 126 12.37 7.86 -1.63
N ASP A 127 12.71 7.49 -0.40
CA ASP A 127 13.79 6.52 -0.15
C ASP A 127 13.32 5.05 -0.22
N TRP A 128 12.01 4.84 -0.29
CA TRP A 128 11.38 3.52 -0.35
C TRP A 128 11.96 2.62 -1.46
N GLU A 129 12.10 1.32 -1.19
CA GLU A 129 12.66 0.32 -2.12
C GLU A 129 13.98 0.77 -2.78
N GLY A 130 14.95 1.15 -1.94
CA GLY A 130 16.28 1.52 -2.40
C GLY A 130 16.28 2.78 -3.27
N GLY A 131 15.52 3.79 -2.88
CA GLY A 131 15.54 5.09 -3.57
C GLY A 131 14.61 5.18 -4.78
N ARG A 132 13.34 4.78 -4.63
CA ARG A 132 12.32 4.92 -5.68
C ARG A 132 12.20 6.36 -6.20
N GLY A 133 12.31 7.35 -5.32
CA GLY A 133 12.34 8.77 -5.66
C GLY A 133 13.43 9.12 -6.67
N TYR A 134 14.66 8.67 -6.45
CA TYR A 134 15.76 8.87 -7.41
C TYR A 134 15.46 8.28 -8.79
N ARG A 135 14.83 7.10 -8.83
CA ARG A 135 14.40 6.49 -10.10
C ARG A 135 13.31 7.33 -10.77
N CYS A 136 12.35 7.86 -10.01
CA CYS A 136 11.34 8.77 -10.53
C CYS A 136 11.96 10.08 -11.07
N ASP A 137 12.98 10.62 -10.41
CA ASP A 137 13.67 11.84 -10.85
C ASP A 137 14.46 11.60 -12.14
N PHE A 138 15.16 10.47 -12.23
CA PHE A 138 15.83 10.04 -13.45
C PHE A 138 14.86 9.98 -14.63
N TRP A 139 13.74 9.25 -14.48
CA TRP A 139 12.76 9.11 -15.55
C TRP A 139 12.15 10.46 -15.96
N ARG A 140 11.87 11.34 -15.00
CA ARG A 140 11.37 12.69 -15.29
C ARG A 140 12.38 13.53 -16.07
N ALA A 141 13.67 13.42 -15.74
CA ALA A 141 14.72 14.18 -16.39
C ALA A 141 14.92 13.76 -17.86
N VAL A 142 14.77 12.47 -18.16
CA VAL A 142 15.00 11.94 -19.53
C VAL A 142 13.73 11.80 -20.37
N ALA A 143 12.54 11.85 -19.78
CA ALA A 143 11.27 11.58 -20.47
C ALA A 143 11.08 12.38 -21.77
N LYS A 144 11.59 13.62 -21.85
CA LYS A 144 11.44 14.49 -23.03
C LYS A 144 12.42 14.20 -24.17
N ILE A 145 13.47 13.43 -23.91
CA ILE A 145 14.57 13.18 -24.86
C ILE A 145 14.65 11.73 -25.33
N VAL A 146 13.86 10.83 -24.70
CA VAL A 146 13.70 9.45 -25.17
C VAL A 146 12.77 9.48 -26.39
N PRO A 147 13.20 8.98 -27.57
CA PRO A 147 12.33 8.84 -28.73
C PRO A 147 11.15 7.90 -28.42
N GLU A 148 9.97 8.24 -28.93
CA GLU A 148 8.76 7.39 -28.87
C GLU A 148 8.74 6.31 -29.97
#